data_AF-A0A258E768-F1
#
_entry.id   AF-A0A258E768-F1
#
_cell.length_a   1.000
_cell.length_b   1.000
_cell.length_c   1.000
_cell.angle_alpha   90.00
_cell.angle_beta   90.00
_cell.angle_gamma   90.00
#
_symmetry.space_group_name_H-M   'P 1'
#
loop_
_entity.id
_entity.type
_entity.pdbx_description
1 polymer ?
#
loop_
_entity_poly.entity_id
_entity_poly.type
_entity_poly.pdbx_seq_one_letter_code
_entity_poly.pdbx_strand_id
1 'polypeptide(L)'
;MSSFNENNGSNPSNEKYIPGTCNMGREEIKRRKASGWTGLVLTVITISLLLWFSAPHWMRLVVFIPAVMGATGFIQAYNKFCVYFGFGHMFNLGEVGKTDTIDQKEFRVKDRARAWQLLAYAFGTGLIITVIVYLLP
;
A
#
# COMPACT_ATOMS: atom_id res chain seq x y z
N MET A 1 -28.98 28.99 -32.98
CA MET A 1 -28.37 28.06 -33.96
C MET A 1 -26.96 27.76 -33.46
N SER A 2 -26.72 26.48 -33.14
CA SER A 2 -25.44 25.83 -32.74
C SER A 2 -24.75 26.35 -31.47
N SER A 3 -24.94 25.70 -30.31
CA SER A 3 -24.34 24.42 -29.87
C SER A 3 -22.90 24.58 -29.37
N PHE A 4 -22.67 24.34 -28.08
CA PHE A 4 -21.49 23.65 -27.54
C PHE A 4 -21.80 23.28 -26.07
N ASN A 5 -22.52 22.18 -25.85
CA ASN A 5 -22.00 20.84 -25.55
C ASN A 5 -21.80 20.65 -24.04
N GLU A 6 -22.79 20.02 -23.40
CA GLU A 6 -22.69 19.40 -22.07
C GLU A 6 -21.61 18.31 -22.11
N ASN A 7 -20.36 18.71 -21.91
CA ASN A 7 -19.32 17.77 -21.54
C ASN A 7 -19.48 17.49 -20.03
N ASN A 8 -20.44 16.60 -19.72
CA ASN A 8 -20.39 15.75 -18.53
C ASN A 8 -19.16 14.82 -18.64
N GLY A 9 -17.98 15.42 -18.59
CA GLY A 9 -16.74 14.73 -18.34
C GLY A 9 -16.81 14.21 -16.92
N SER A 10 -16.91 12.88 -16.79
CA SER A 10 -16.75 12.12 -15.57
C SER A 10 -15.84 12.86 -14.58
N ASN A 11 -16.44 13.43 -13.52
CA ASN A 11 -15.76 14.19 -12.48
C ASN A 11 -14.51 13.41 -12.02
N PRO A 12 -13.29 13.81 -12.43
CA PRO A 12 -12.08 13.14 -11.99
C PRO A 12 -11.96 13.55 -10.53
N SER A 13 -12.37 12.64 -9.65
CA SER A 13 -12.38 12.76 -8.19
C SER A 13 -11.69 13.99 -7.65
N ASN A 14 -12.42 14.83 -6.89
CA ASN A 14 -11.92 15.89 -6.00
C ASN A 14 -10.97 15.34 -4.90
N GLU A 15 -10.04 14.47 -5.25
CA GLU A 15 -8.99 13.92 -4.41
C GLU A 15 -7.98 15.04 -4.19
N LYS A 16 -8.02 15.60 -2.99
CA LYS A 16 -7.10 16.64 -2.55
C LYS A 16 -6.07 16.00 -1.62
N TYR A 17 -4.83 16.50 -1.71
CA TYR A 17 -3.80 16.18 -0.73
C TYR A 17 -4.23 16.67 0.67
N ILE A 18 -4.13 15.79 1.66
CA ILE A 18 -4.41 16.08 3.07
C ILE A 18 -3.23 15.54 3.90
N PRO A 19 -2.45 16.42 4.57
CA PRO A 19 -1.29 16.00 5.35
C PRO A 19 -1.62 14.92 6.37
N GLY A 20 -0.80 13.86 6.41
CA GLY A 20 -0.94 12.71 7.29
C GLY A 20 -2.18 11.84 7.03
N THR A 21 -2.95 12.12 5.98
CA THR A 21 -4.24 11.47 5.72
C THR A 21 -4.37 10.93 4.30
N CYS A 22 -4.06 11.73 3.28
CA CYS A 22 -4.21 11.36 1.88
C CYS A 22 -3.10 11.99 1.03
N ASN A 23 -2.24 11.16 0.43
CA ASN A 23 -1.15 11.62 -0.45
C ASN A 23 -1.09 10.87 -1.80
N MET A 24 -2.11 10.07 -2.13
CA MET A 24 -2.18 9.38 -3.41
C MET A 24 -3.61 9.31 -3.97
N GLY A 25 -3.72 9.40 -5.29
CA GLY A 25 -4.97 9.35 -6.03
C GLY A 25 -5.35 7.94 -6.52
N ARG A 26 -6.47 7.86 -7.25
CA ARG A 26 -7.06 6.59 -7.72
C ARG A 26 -6.11 5.64 -8.42
N GLU A 27 -5.28 6.14 -9.33
CA GLU A 27 -4.41 5.26 -10.12
C GLU A 27 -3.30 4.65 -9.26
N GLU A 28 -2.73 5.41 -8.32
CA GLU A 28 -1.81 4.87 -7.31
C GLU A 28 -2.52 3.89 -6.38
N ILE A 29 -3.76 4.16 -5.95
CA ILE A 29 -4.56 3.23 -5.14
C ILE A 29 -4.74 1.89 -5.86
N LYS A 30 -5.11 1.91 -7.15
CA LYS A 30 -5.26 0.69 -7.97
C LYS A 30 -3.95 -0.09 -8.01
N ARG A 31 -2.82 0.59 -8.19
CA ARG A 31 -1.49 -0.03 -8.16
C ARG A 31 -1.17 -0.68 -6.81
N ARG A 32 -1.49 -0.03 -5.69
CA ARG A 32 -1.28 -0.62 -4.34
C ARG A 32 -2.19 -1.81 -4.08
N LYS A 33 -3.43 -1.79 -4.59
CA LYS A 33 -4.31 -2.97 -4.57
C LYS A 33 -3.72 -4.13 -5.36
N ALA A 34 -3.19 -3.87 -6.56
CA ALA A 34 -2.52 -4.90 -7.36
C ALA A 34 -1.33 -5.51 -6.60
N SER A 35 -0.45 -4.69 -6.02
CA SER A 35 0.64 -5.19 -5.16
C SER A 35 0.13 -5.99 -3.95
N GLY A 36 -0.98 -5.56 -3.34
CA GLY A 36 -1.64 -6.26 -2.25
C GLY A 36 -2.05 -7.68 -2.66
N TRP A 37 -2.75 -7.80 -3.79
CA TRP A 37 -3.16 -9.09 -4.34
C TRP A 37 -1.97 -9.97 -4.75
N THR A 38 -0.94 -9.41 -5.39
CA THR A 38 0.28 -10.15 -5.72
C THR A 38 0.94 -10.70 -4.45
N GLY A 39 1.06 -9.90 -3.39
CA GLY A 39 1.63 -10.36 -2.12
C GLY A 39 0.80 -11.44 -1.45
N LEU A 40 -0.52 -11.32 -1.48
CA LEU A 40 -1.42 -12.35 -0.96
C LEU A 40 -1.27 -13.68 -1.71
N VAL A 41 -1.28 -13.65 -3.05
CA VAL A 41 -1.11 -14.85 -3.89
C VAL A 41 0.24 -15.51 -3.60
N LEU A 42 1.33 -14.73 -3.57
CA LEU A 42 2.65 -15.25 -3.24
C LEU A 42 2.71 -15.84 -1.82
N THR A 43 2.02 -15.22 -0.86
CA THR A 43 1.93 -15.73 0.53
C THR A 43 1.27 -17.11 0.53
N VAL A 44 0.12 -17.26 -0.13
CA VAL A 44 -0.61 -18.53 -0.21
C VAL A 44 0.20 -19.62 -0.90
N ILE A 45 0.87 -19.28 -2.02
CA ILE A 45 1.75 -20.22 -2.73
C ILE A 45 2.91 -20.65 -1.83
N THR A 46 3.57 -19.69 -1.16
CA THR A 46 4.71 -19.96 -0.29
C THR A 46 4.31 -20.89 0.86
N ILE A 47 3.20 -20.60 1.54
CA ILE A 47 2.67 -21.45 2.62
C ILE A 47 2.36 -22.85 2.08
N SER A 48 1.66 -22.95 0.95
CA SER A 48 1.30 -24.24 0.35
C SER A 48 2.53 -25.09 0.04
N LEU A 49 3.57 -24.50 -0.56
CA LEU A 49 4.81 -25.22 -0.86
C LEU A 49 5.55 -25.66 0.41
N LEU A 50 5.67 -24.78 1.41
CA LEU A 50 6.33 -25.10 2.67
C LEU A 50 5.66 -26.28 3.39
N LEU A 51 4.32 -26.29 3.42
CA LEU A 51 3.57 -27.39 4.04
C LEU A 51 3.65 -28.66 3.20
N TRP A 52 3.50 -28.56 1.88
CA TRP A 52 3.58 -29.70 0.96
C TRP A 52 4.92 -30.45 1.06
N PHE A 53 6.03 -29.71 1.18
CA PHE A 53 7.36 -30.29 1.32
C PHE A 53 7.80 -30.52 2.77
N SER A 54 6.90 -30.35 3.75
CA SER A 54 7.22 -30.51 5.19
C SER A 54 8.47 -29.71 5.60
N ALA A 55 8.58 -28.48 5.11
CA ALA A 55 9.76 -27.65 5.31
C ALA A 55 10.00 -27.38 6.82
N PRO A 56 11.26 -27.35 7.27
CA PRO A 56 11.60 -27.10 8.66
C PRO A 56 11.13 -25.71 9.12
N HIS A 57 10.80 -25.57 10.40
CA HIS A 57 10.18 -24.36 10.96
C HIS A 57 10.96 -23.07 10.63
N TRP A 58 12.30 -23.09 10.64
CA TRP A 58 13.10 -21.90 10.32
C TRP A 58 12.88 -21.39 8.89
N MET A 59 12.60 -22.27 7.92
CA MET A 59 12.28 -21.86 6.54
C MET A 59 10.92 -21.18 6.44
N ARG A 60 9.99 -21.46 7.37
CA ARG A 60 8.65 -20.86 7.37
C ARG A 60 8.68 -19.36 7.64
N LEU A 61 9.78 -18.83 8.19
CA LEU A 61 10.00 -17.39 8.36
C LEU A 61 10.00 -16.63 7.03
N VAL A 62 10.27 -17.29 5.89
CA VAL A 62 10.26 -16.65 4.57
C VAL A 62 8.88 -16.10 4.19
N VAL A 63 7.80 -16.64 4.77
CA VAL A 63 6.41 -16.17 4.57
C VAL A 63 6.24 -14.70 4.95
N PHE A 64 7.09 -14.19 5.84
CA PHE A 64 7.09 -12.80 6.27
C PHE A 64 7.17 -11.82 5.09
N ILE A 65 8.02 -12.10 4.10
CA ILE A 65 8.28 -11.19 2.99
C ILE A 65 7.04 -10.97 2.12
N PRO A 66 6.42 -12.01 1.52
CA PRO A 66 5.21 -11.81 0.72
C PRO A 66 4.02 -11.34 1.57
N ALA A 67 3.95 -11.70 2.85
CA ALA A 67 2.89 -11.25 3.75
C ALA A 67 2.97 -9.74 4.03
N VAL A 68 4.17 -9.20 4.34
CA VAL A 68 4.38 -7.75 4.50
C VAL A 68 4.14 -7.02 3.18
N MET A 69 4.56 -7.59 2.05
CA MET A 69 4.31 -7.00 0.74
C MET A 69 2.80 -6.85 0.48
N GLY A 70 2.02 -7.91 0.73
CA GLY A 70 0.57 -7.91 0.59
C GLY A 70 -0.11 -6.92 1.55
N ALA A 71 0.25 -6.98 2.83
CA ALA A 71 -0.28 -6.08 3.86
C ALA A 71 0.01 -4.61 3.53
N THR A 72 1.23 -4.29 3.11
CA THR A 72 1.64 -2.94 2.70
C THR A 72 0.76 -2.42 1.58
N GLY A 73 0.50 -3.23 0.54
CA GLY A 73 -0.36 -2.85 -0.58
C GLY A 73 -1.79 -2.53 -0.15
N PHE A 74 -2.42 -3.44 0.60
CA PHE A 74 -3.80 -3.25 1.06
C PHE A 74 -3.95 -2.10 2.07
N ILE A 75 -3.05 -2.00 3.04
CA ILE A 75 -3.08 -0.95 4.06
C ILE A 75 -2.90 0.42 3.40
N GLN A 76 -1.93 0.59 2.50
CA GLN A 76 -1.76 1.85 1.79
C GLN A 76 -3.00 2.18 0.94
N ALA A 77 -3.54 1.22 0.18
CA ALA A 77 -4.72 1.41 -0.64
C ALA A 77 -5.95 1.82 0.16
N TYR A 78 -6.20 1.17 1.30
CA TYR A 78 -7.32 1.49 2.19
C TYR A 78 -7.18 2.90 2.78
N ASN A 79 -5.97 3.28 3.19
CA ASN A 79 -5.70 4.57 3.81
C ASN A 79 -5.53 5.71 2.79
N LYS A 80 -5.51 5.42 1.48
CA LYS A 80 -5.17 6.40 0.42
C LYS A 80 -3.86 7.15 0.71
N PHE A 81 -2.93 6.44 1.36
CA PHE A 81 -1.66 6.98 1.78
C PHE A 81 -0.52 6.03 1.42
N CYS A 82 0.39 6.52 0.60
CA CYS A 82 1.61 5.84 0.21
C CYS A 82 2.74 6.16 1.19
N VAL A 83 3.35 5.12 1.76
CA VAL A 83 4.45 5.24 2.73
C VAL A 83 5.70 5.86 2.09
N TYR A 84 6.02 5.44 0.86
CA TYR A 84 7.15 5.99 0.10
C TYR A 84 6.99 7.49 -0.12
N PHE A 85 5.79 7.93 -0.49
CA PHE A 85 5.46 9.34 -0.67
C PHE A 85 5.59 10.13 0.63
N GLY A 86 5.09 9.57 1.75
CA GLY A 86 5.19 10.23 3.05
C GLY A 86 6.64 10.42 3.53
N PHE A 87 7.54 9.47 3.25
CA PHE A 87 8.96 9.63 3.58
C PHE A 87 9.70 10.58 2.64
N GLY A 88 9.40 10.55 1.35
CA GLY A 88 10.05 11.41 0.34
C GLY A 88 9.40 12.78 0.15
N HIS A 89 8.46 13.18 1.01
CA HIS A 89 7.83 14.51 1.02
C HIS A 89 7.12 14.83 -0.30
N MET A 90 6.42 13.85 -0.84
CA MET A 90 5.73 13.94 -2.13
C MET A 90 4.29 13.44 -2.03
N PHE A 91 3.51 13.71 -3.07
CA PHE A 91 2.20 13.12 -3.29
C PHE A 91 1.94 12.93 -4.79
N ASN A 92 0.96 12.10 -5.15
CA ASN A 92 0.52 11.96 -6.54
C ASN A 92 -0.99 11.75 -6.61
N LEU A 93 -1.74 12.72 -7.12
CA LEU A 93 -3.20 12.66 -7.24
C LEU A 93 -3.66 12.41 -8.68
N GLY A 94 -2.73 12.33 -9.63
CA GLY A 94 -3.01 12.16 -11.06
C GLY A 94 -2.50 10.82 -11.59
N GLU A 95 -1.83 10.89 -12.73
CA GLU A 95 -1.26 9.73 -13.40
C GLU A 95 -0.08 9.14 -12.61
N VAL A 96 0.02 7.81 -12.58
CA VAL A 96 1.14 7.10 -11.94
C VAL A 96 2.47 7.60 -12.50
N GLY A 97 3.40 7.92 -11.60
CA GLY A 97 4.75 8.40 -11.96
C GLY A 97 4.93 9.92 -12.03
N LYS A 98 3.86 10.71 -11.93
CA LYS A 98 3.93 12.17 -11.80
C LYS A 98 3.71 12.58 -10.35
N THR A 99 4.78 12.93 -9.64
CA THR A 99 4.71 13.33 -8.23
C THR A 99 4.89 14.82 -8.05
N ASP A 100 4.13 15.40 -7.12
CA ASP A 100 4.31 16.77 -6.63
C ASP A 100 5.08 16.76 -5.29
N THR A 101 5.78 17.84 -4.98
CA THR A 101 6.58 17.98 -3.76
C THR A 101 5.88 18.84 -2.70
N ILE A 102 6.14 18.53 -1.44
CA ILE A 102 5.58 19.24 -0.28
C ILE A 102 6.66 20.16 0.29
N ASP A 103 6.46 21.47 0.31
CA ASP A 103 7.43 22.41 0.89
C ASP A 103 7.26 22.64 2.38
N GLN A 104 6.03 22.58 2.87
CA GLN A 104 5.71 22.92 4.25
C GLN A 104 6.26 21.88 5.22
N LYS A 105 7.16 22.31 6.12
CA LYS A 105 7.81 21.44 7.11
C LYS A 105 6.79 20.72 8.01
N GLU A 106 5.73 21.41 8.42
CA GLU A 106 4.67 20.82 9.26
C GLU A 106 3.99 19.64 8.56
N PHE A 107 3.72 19.77 7.26
CA PHE A 107 3.08 18.72 6.48
C PHE A 107 3.99 17.50 6.32
N ARG A 108 5.29 17.72 6.08
CA ARG A 108 6.29 16.65 6.04
C ARG A 108 6.38 15.88 7.35
N VAL A 109 6.23 16.55 8.51
CA VAL A 109 6.23 15.88 9.82
C VAL A 109 5.01 14.98 9.97
N LYS A 110 3.81 15.47 9.62
CA LYS A 110 2.57 14.68 9.66
C LYS A 110 2.65 13.46 8.74
N ASP A 111 3.19 13.63 7.54
CA ASP A 111 3.35 12.56 6.56
C ASP A 111 4.35 11.49 7.01
N ARG A 112 5.49 11.88 7.58
CA ARG A 112 6.45 10.91 8.13
C ARG A 112 5.88 10.13 9.31
N ALA A 113 5.17 10.82 10.21
CA ALA A 113 4.51 10.15 11.34
C ALA A 113 3.48 9.13 10.85
N ARG A 114 2.67 9.50 9.85
CA ARG A 114 1.71 8.57 9.24
C ARG A 114 2.40 7.42 8.52
N ALA A 115 3.47 7.69 7.78
CA ALA A 115 4.24 6.68 7.07
C ALA A 115 4.78 5.60 8.03
N TRP A 116 5.33 6.02 9.18
CA TRP A 116 5.78 5.09 10.24
C TRP A 116 4.64 4.25 10.82
N GLN A 117 3.47 4.85 11.08
CA GLN A 117 2.31 4.10 11.59
C GLN A 117 1.85 3.01 10.61
N LEU A 118 1.70 3.35 9.33
CA LEU A 118 1.24 2.39 8.32
C LEU A 118 2.28 1.30 8.05
N LEU A 119 3.57 1.65 8.10
CA LEU A 119 4.65 0.67 8.01
C LEU A 119 4.61 -0.31 9.20
N ALA A 120 4.41 0.20 10.41
CA ALA A 120 4.27 -0.64 11.61
C ALA A 120 3.06 -1.58 11.52
N TYR A 121 1.91 -1.11 11.01
CA TYR A 121 0.74 -1.98 10.79
C TYR A 121 1.01 -3.09 9.77
N ALA A 122 1.68 -2.77 8.66
CA ALA A 122 2.02 -3.76 7.65
C ALA A 122 3.02 -4.80 8.18
N PHE A 123 4.04 -4.34 8.91
CA PHE A 123 5.04 -5.20 9.55
C PHE A 123 4.39 -6.11 10.60
N GLY A 124 3.54 -5.56 11.48
CA GLY A 124 2.81 -6.32 12.49
C GLY A 124 1.88 -7.36 11.89
N THR A 125 1.18 -7.03 10.79
CA THR A 125 0.34 -7.99 10.05
C THR A 125 1.17 -9.15 9.50
N GLY A 126 2.31 -8.85 8.86
CA GLY A 126 3.22 -9.88 8.35
C GLY A 126 3.80 -10.76 9.46
N LEU A 127 4.15 -10.18 10.62
CA LEU A 127 4.62 -10.92 11.79
C LEU A 127 3.56 -11.88 12.30
N ILE A 128 2.31 -11.42 12.47
CA ILE A 128 1.20 -12.27 12.94
C ILE A 128 1.02 -13.47 12.01
N ILE A 129 0.95 -13.24 10.69
CA ILE A 129 0.81 -14.32 9.70
C ILE A 129 1.99 -15.29 9.79
N THR A 130 3.20 -14.78 9.90
CA THR A 130 4.42 -15.61 9.96
C THR A 130 4.46 -16.46 11.22
N VAL A 131 4.09 -15.90 12.37
CA VAL A 131 4.00 -16.63 13.64
C VAL A 131 2.96 -17.74 13.55
N ILE A 132 1.78 -17.46 12.98
CA ILE A 132 0.75 -18.49 12.75
C ILE A 132 1.32 -19.65 11.92
N VAL A 133 1.97 -19.36 10.79
CA VAL A 133 2.52 -20.41 9.91
C VAL A 133 3.69 -21.15 10.55
N TYR A 134 4.54 -20.44 11.31
CA TYR A 134 5.64 -21.05 12.05
C TYR A 134 5.15 -22.10 13.05
N LEU A 135 4.01 -21.85 13.69
CA LEU A 135 3.39 -22.72 14.71
C LEU A 135 2.51 -23.84 14.13
N LEU A 136 2.26 -23.88 12.82
CA LEU A 136 1.56 -25.00 12.20
C LEU A 136 2.34 -26.31 12.40
N PRO A 137 1.67 -27.47 12.47
CA PRO A 137 2.34 -28.76 12.50
C PRO A 137 3.17 -29.04 11.24
#